data_AF-A0AAN8GGU8-F1
#
_entry.id   AF-A0AAN8GGU8-F1
#
_cell.length_a   1.000
_cell.length_b   1.000
_cell.length_c   1.000
_cell.angle_alpha   90.00
_cell.angle_beta   90.00
_cell.angle_gamma   90.00
#
_symmetry.space_group_name_H-M   'P 1'
#
loop_
_entity.id
_entity.type
_entity.pdbx_description
1 polymer ?
#
loop_
_entity_poly.entity_id
_entity_poly.type
_entity_poly.pdbx_seq_one_letter_code
_entity_poly.pdbx_strand_id
1 'polypeptide(L)'
;MNDQFRDVRNEITVLKEQLGKYDHIANAVDDLKDTTKSLSDNLKKCEASIKMNNLIFLNIKENKPENFFETETAVRSFLCDSLELDAGDDVTFPIERAVRLGKKTETNNRQICVQFGRFKQRCAALKAFRQARTNNPEIFKKSVDKSAVFVKEDSSPEVQKNPVKTLSNLRKSYRTSRRERKYLLT
;
A
#
# COMPACT_ATOMS: atom_id res chain seq x y z
N MET A 1 8.29 -2.78 -72.30
CA MET A 1 7.99 -3.99 -71.48
C MET A 1 9.03 -4.21 -70.38
N ASN A 2 10.34 -3.99 -70.62
CA ASN A 2 11.38 -4.15 -69.58
C ASN A 2 11.35 -3.11 -68.43
N ASP A 3 10.91 -1.87 -68.68
CA ASP A 3 10.87 -0.83 -67.64
C ASP A 3 9.81 -1.08 -66.57
N GLN A 4 8.65 -1.61 -66.96
CA GLN A 4 7.58 -1.98 -66.01
C GLN A 4 8.04 -3.08 -65.03
N PHE A 5 8.85 -4.04 -65.47
CA PHE A 5 9.41 -5.07 -64.58
C PHE A 5 10.49 -4.51 -63.63
N ARG A 6 11.18 -3.43 -64.03
CA ARG A 6 12.16 -2.75 -63.18
C ARG A 6 11.46 -1.98 -62.07
N ASP A 7 10.36 -1.29 -62.37
CA ASP A 7 9.57 -0.54 -61.39
C ASP A 7 8.96 -1.47 -60.32
N VAL A 8 8.38 -2.59 -60.74
CA VAL A 8 7.83 -3.60 -59.80
C VAL A 8 8.90 -4.17 -58.87
N ARG A 9 10.13 -4.39 -59.35
CA ARG A 9 11.25 -4.87 -58.50
C ARG A 9 11.69 -3.83 -57.47
N ASN A 10 11.69 -2.56 -57.85
CA ASN A 10 12.00 -1.47 -56.93
C ASN A 10 10.92 -1.37 -55.84
N GLU A 11 9.64 -1.44 -56.20
CA GLU A 11 8.52 -1.45 -55.25
C GLU A 11 8.61 -2.64 -54.28
N ILE A 12 8.90 -3.85 -54.78
CA ILE A 12 9.08 -5.03 -53.91
C ILE A 12 10.22 -4.81 -52.91
N THR A 13 11.30 -4.16 -53.32
CA THR A 13 12.45 -3.87 -52.45
C THR A 13 12.07 -2.90 -51.35
N VAL A 14 11.38 -1.80 -51.70
CA VAL A 14 10.87 -0.80 -50.74
C VAL A 14 9.87 -1.43 -49.77
N LEU A 15 8.95 -2.27 -50.25
CA LEU A 15 7.98 -2.95 -49.39
C LEU A 15 8.64 -3.92 -48.41
N LYS A 16 9.70 -4.62 -48.82
CA LYS A 16 10.48 -5.49 -47.92
C LYS A 16 11.21 -4.70 -46.84
N GLU A 17 11.81 -3.56 -47.20
CA GLU A 17 12.44 -2.67 -46.22
C GLU A 17 11.42 -2.09 -45.23
N GLN A 18 10.23 -1.71 -45.71
CA GLN A 18 9.14 -1.26 -44.84
C GLN A 18 8.66 -2.38 -43.92
N LEU A 19 8.50 -3.60 -44.43
CA LEU A 19 8.12 -4.76 -43.62
C LEU A 19 9.13 -5.01 -42.48
N GLY A 20 10.43 -4.97 -42.78
CA GLY A 20 11.47 -5.09 -41.76
C GLY A 20 11.39 -3.99 -40.69
N LYS A 21 11.05 -2.75 -41.08
CA LYS A 21 10.80 -1.66 -40.11
C LYS A 21 9.59 -1.95 -39.21
N TYR A 22 8.51 -2.50 -39.78
CA TYR A 22 7.34 -2.89 -38.99
C TYR A 22 7.66 -4.00 -37.99
N ASP A 23 8.45 -5.00 -38.37
CA ASP A 23 8.88 -6.06 -37.46
C ASP A 23 9.74 -5.50 -36.30
N HIS A 24 10.65 -4.57 -36.58
CA HIS A 24 11.42 -3.89 -35.54
C HIS A 24 10.52 -3.08 -34.58
N ILE A 25 9.52 -2.38 -35.11
CA ILE A 25 8.55 -1.64 -34.29
C ILE A 25 7.71 -2.59 -33.44
N ALA A 26 7.25 -3.71 -34.01
CA ALA A 26 6.47 -4.72 -33.28
C ALA A 26 7.26 -5.28 -32.09
N ASN A 27 8.53 -5.65 -32.31
CA ASN A 27 9.41 -6.12 -31.24
C ASN A 27 9.62 -5.05 -30.16
N ALA A 28 9.88 -3.80 -30.55
CA ALA A 28 10.05 -2.70 -29.59
C ALA A 28 8.77 -2.42 -28.76
N VAL A 29 7.59 -2.58 -29.37
CA VAL A 29 6.30 -2.46 -28.69
C VAL A 29 6.13 -3.56 -27.65
N ASP A 30 6.51 -4.80 -27.97
CA ASP A 30 6.40 -5.91 -27.02
C ASP A 30 7.41 -5.79 -25.87
N ASP A 31 8.65 -5.35 -26.15
CA ASP A 31 9.63 -5.01 -25.11
C ASP A 31 9.13 -3.89 -24.17
N LEU A 32 8.46 -2.87 -24.73
CA LEU A 32 7.85 -1.79 -23.94
C LEU A 32 6.69 -2.29 -23.07
N LYS A 33 5.89 -3.24 -23.55
CA LYS A 33 4.82 -3.85 -22.73
C LYS A 33 5.41 -4.63 -21.57
N ASP A 34 6.45 -5.43 -21.81
CA ASP A 34 7.07 -6.26 -20.78
C ASP A 34 7.78 -5.42 -19.72
N THR A 35 8.50 -4.37 -20.13
CA THR A 35 9.11 -3.41 -19.21
C THR A 35 8.07 -2.66 -18.39
N THR A 36 6.99 -2.18 -19.02
CA THR A 36 5.89 -1.49 -18.32
C THR A 36 5.23 -2.41 -17.29
N LYS A 37 5.00 -3.67 -17.65
CA LYS A 37 4.45 -4.68 -16.75
C LYS A 37 5.37 -4.94 -15.55
N SER A 38 6.66 -5.12 -15.81
CA SER A 38 7.68 -5.31 -14.76
C SER A 38 7.75 -4.12 -13.79
N LEU A 39 7.74 -2.89 -14.32
CA LEU A 39 7.73 -1.67 -13.51
C LEU A 39 6.45 -1.57 -12.66
N SER A 40 5.29 -1.85 -13.24
CA SER A 40 4.02 -1.90 -12.50
C SER A 40 4.09 -2.91 -11.35
N ASP A 41 4.61 -4.11 -11.59
CA ASP A 41 4.74 -5.14 -10.55
C ASP A 41 5.72 -4.73 -9.44
N ASN A 42 6.81 -4.05 -9.79
CA ASN A 42 7.78 -3.54 -8.81
C ASN A 42 7.19 -2.40 -7.97
N LEU A 43 6.45 -1.48 -8.59
CA LEU A 43 5.73 -0.42 -7.87
C LEU A 43 4.75 -1.02 -6.85
N LYS A 44 3.98 -2.04 -7.25
CA LYS A 44 3.05 -2.75 -6.35
C LYS A 44 3.78 -3.39 -5.16
N LYS A 45 4.94 -4.01 -5.39
CA LYS A 45 5.76 -4.60 -4.31
C LYS A 45 6.28 -3.53 -3.35
N CYS A 46 6.79 -2.42 -3.87
CA CYS A 46 7.28 -1.30 -3.07
C CYS A 46 6.16 -0.68 -2.22
N GLU A 47 5.00 -0.41 -2.83
CA GLU A 47 3.84 0.10 -2.09
C GLU A 47 3.40 -0.85 -0.98
N ALA A 48 3.29 -2.15 -1.28
CA ALA A 48 2.87 -3.12 -0.28
C ALA A 48 3.89 -3.22 0.88
N SER A 49 5.18 -3.09 0.60
CA SER A 49 6.22 -3.04 1.63
C SER A 49 6.12 -1.79 2.51
N ILE A 50 5.82 -0.62 1.92
CA ILE A 50 5.66 0.63 2.67
C ILE A 50 4.40 0.56 3.55
N LYS A 51 3.28 0.09 2.98
CA LYS A 51 1.98 0.00 3.67
C LYS A 51 1.91 -1.13 4.71
N MET A 52 2.86 -2.07 4.70
CA MET A 52 2.87 -3.24 5.59
C MET A 52 2.83 -2.87 7.08
N ASN A 53 3.47 -1.76 7.44
CA ASN A 53 3.52 -1.26 8.82
C ASN A 53 2.40 -0.26 9.13
N ASN A 54 1.48 -0.02 8.21
CA ASN A 54 0.42 0.98 8.38
C ASN A 54 -0.87 0.33 8.93
N LEU A 55 -1.60 1.12 9.72
CA LEU A 55 -3.01 0.92 10.04
C LEU A 55 -3.81 2.17 9.71
N ILE A 56 -5.04 1.97 9.27
CA ILE A 56 -6.00 3.04 9.06
C ILE A 56 -7.00 3.03 10.22
N PHE A 57 -7.06 4.14 10.94
CA PHE A 57 -8.06 4.42 11.96
C PHE A 57 -9.17 5.30 11.36
N LEU A 58 -10.41 4.93 11.63
CA LEU A 58 -11.61 5.61 11.16
C LEU A 58 -12.37 6.18 12.34
N ASN A 59 -13.08 7.30 12.13
CA ASN A 59 -13.98 7.92 13.11
C ASN A 59 -13.31 8.41 14.42
N ILE A 60 -11.98 8.54 14.48
CA ILE A 60 -11.34 9.33 15.53
C ILE A 60 -11.70 10.81 15.31
N LYS A 61 -12.25 11.46 16.33
CA LYS A 61 -12.70 12.86 16.27
C LYS A 61 -11.59 13.77 15.75
N GLU A 62 -11.92 14.65 14.81
CA GLU A 62 -11.02 15.68 14.28
C GLU A 62 -11.31 17.01 15.00
N ASN A 63 -10.31 17.58 15.68
CA ASN A 63 -10.39 18.91 16.26
C ASN A 63 -10.01 19.96 15.20
N LYS A 64 -10.50 21.20 15.32
CA LYS A 64 -10.09 22.30 14.43
C LYS A 64 -9.54 23.44 15.29
N PRO A 65 -8.32 23.95 15.02
CA PRO A 65 -7.27 23.40 14.13
C PRO A 65 -6.69 22.06 14.65
N GLU A 66 -6.14 21.21 13.77
CA GLU A 66 -5.41 19.97 14.13
C GLU A 66 -4.09 19.91 13.35
N ASN A 67 -2.98 19.78 14.05
CA ASN A 67 -1.64 19.59 13.47
C ASN A 67 -1.20 18.11 13.57
N PHE A 68 -0.03 17.78 13.02
CA PHE A 68 0.48 16.39 13.04
C PHE A 68 0.65 15.83 14.46
N PHE A 69 1.10 16.66 15.40
CA PHE A 69 1.33 16.26 16.79
C PHE A 69 0.01 15.94 17.50
N GLU A 70 -1.04 16.74 17.26
CA GLU A 70 -2.37 16.51 17.81
C GLU A 70 -3.01 15.24 17.24
N THR A 71 -2.84 14.96 15.94
CA THR A 71 -3.27 13.70 15.34
C THR A 71 -2.58 12.50 15.97
N GLU A 72 -1.26 12.58 16.19
CA GLU A 72 -0.50 11.51 16.83
C GLU A 72 -0.92 11.30 18.28
N THR A 73 -1.13 12.39 19.02
CA THR A 73 -1.62 12.37 20.40
C THR A 73 -2.99 11.72 20.48
N ALA A 74 -3.93 12.08 19.59
CA ALA A 74 -5.26 11.48 19.56
C ALA A 74 -5.23 9.96 19.30
N VAL A 75 -4.33 9.49 18.42
CA VAL A 75 -4.12 8.06 18.20
C VAL A 75 -3.51 7.40 19.44
N ARG A 76 -2.50 8.01 20.07
CA ARG A 76 -1.88 7.47 21.29
C ARG A 76 -2.90 7.33 22.41
N SER A 77 -3.69 8.37 22.69
CA SER A 77 -4.78 8.31 23.67
C SER A 77 -5.74 7.17 23.35
N PHE A 78 -6.16 7.01 22.09
CA PHE A 78 -7.01 5.87 21.72
C PHE A 78 -6.34 4.50 21.99
N LEU A 79 -5.06 4.34 21.66
CA LEU A 79 -4.33 3.09 21.93
C LEU A 79 -4.18 2.81 23.43
N CYS A 80 -3.97 3.85 24.25
CA CYS A 80 -3.82 3.71 25.71
C CYS A 80 -5.18 3.44 26.35
N ASP A 81 -6.14 4.32 26.12
CA ASP A 81 -7.42 4.36 26.84
C ASP A 81 -8.36 3.23 26.41
N SER A 82 -8.36 2.87 25.11
CA SER A 82 -9.30 1.90 24.57
C SER A 82 -8.72 0.50 24.40
N LEU A 83 -7.40 0.38 24.25
CA LEU A 83 -6.72 -0.90 23.99
C LEU A 83 -5.78 -1.35 25.11
N GLU A 84 -5.60 -0.53 26.15
CA GLU A 84 -4.73 -0.83 27.30
C GLU A 84 -3.30 -1.22 26.88
N LEU A 85 -2.81 -0.64 25.78
CA LEU A 85 -1.50 -0.98 25.21
C LEU A 85 -0.31 -0.31 25.91
N ASP A 86 -0.59 0.62 26.85
CA ASP A 86 0.39 1.23 27.75
C ASP A 86 0.02 0.88 29.20
N ALA A 87 0.62 -0.19 29.72
CA ALA A 87 0.48 -0.60 31.12
C ALA A 87 1.87 -0.88 31.77
N GLY A 88 2.91 -0.15 31.34
CA GLY A 88 4.24 -0.28 31.94
C GLY A 88 5.30 0.65 31.33
N ASP A 89 6.06 1.29 32.21
CA ASP A 89 6.90 2.48 32.04
C ASP A 89 8.02 2.49 30.97
N ASP A 90 8.10 1.56 30.02
CA ASP A 90 9.24 1.56 29.08
C ASP A 90 8.99 0.99 27.67
N VAL A 91 7.73 0.81 27.25
CA VAL A 91 7.43 0.41 25.86
C VAL A 91 6.33 1.28 25.28
N THR A 92 6.63 2.57 25.13
CA THR A 92 5.85 3.48 24.30
C THR A 92 5.68 2.83 22.93
N PHE A 93 4.46 2.47 22.55
CA PHE A 93 4.17 1.83 21.27
C PHE A 93 4.60 2.80 20.14
N PRO A 94 5.76 2.62 19.48
CA PRO A 94 6.38 3.72 18.75
C PRO A 94 5.67 3.88 17.41
N ILE A 95 4.85 4.92 17.37
CA ILE A 95 4.29 5.49 16.15
C ILE A 95 5.41 6.30 15.50
N GLU A 96 5.77 5.95 14.26
CA GLU A 96 6.70 6.78 13.48
C GLU A 96 6.01 8.03 12.96
N ARG A 97 4.74 7.89 12.55
CA ARG A 97 3.96 8.97 11.97
C ARG A 97 2.46 8.68 12.03
N ALA A 98 1.65 9.69 12.31
CA ALA A 98 0.20 9.64 12.15
C ALA A 98 -0.26 10.82 11.28
N VAL A 99 -1.05 10.56 10.23
CA VAL A 99 -1.52 11.60 9.29
C VAL A 99 -2.98 11.40 8.93
N ARG A 100 -3.75 12.49 8.92
CA ARG A 100 -5.11 12.52 8.38
C ARG A 100 -5.08 12.41 6.85
N LEU A 101 -5.83 11.47 6.30
CA LEU A 101 -5.97 11.25 4.86
C LEU A 101 -7.16 12.03 4.29
N GLY A 102 -6.98 12.56 3.08
CA GLY A 102 -8.05 13.20 2.31
C GLY A 102 -8.29 14.68 2.63
N LYS A 103 -9.20 15.28 1.84
CA LYS A 103 -9.61 16.68 2.01
C LYS A 103 -10.50 16.83 3.24
N LYS A 104 -10.34 17.95 3.94
CA LYS A 104 -11.14 18.27 5.13
C LYS A 104 -12.58 18.54 4.71
N THR A 105 -13.52 17.82 5.31
CA THR A 105 -14.96 17.99 5.10
C THR A 105 -15.62 18.30 6.44
N GLU A 106 -16.70 19.08 6.46
CA GLU A 106 -17.36 19.45 7.71
C GLU A 106 -18.16 18.30 8.35
N THR A 107 -18.59 17.33 7.54
CA THR A 107 -19.54 16.30 7.96
C THR A 107 -18.90 14.99 8.40
N ASN A 108 -17.63 14.75 8.06
CA ASN A 108 -16.97 13.47 8.30
C ASN A 108 -15.56 13.65 8.87
N ASN A 109 -15.26 12.88 9.92
CA ASN A 109 -13.91 12.74 10.46
C ASN A 109 -13.01 12.08 9.42
N ARG A 110 -11.87 12.71 9.09
CA ARG A 110 -10.90 12.12 8.17
C ARG A 110 -10.25 10.88 8.78
N GLN A 111 -9.93 9.92 7.91
CA GLN A 111 -9.21 8.70 8.30
C GLN A 111 -7.81 9.07 8.74
N ILE A 112 -7.23 8.37 9.71
CA ILE A 112 -5.84 8.53 10.10
C ILE A 112 -5.05 7.32 9.62
N CYS A 113 -4.00 7.56 8.84
CA CYS A 113 -2.98 6.56 8.57
C CYS A 113 -1.88 6.64 9.61
N VAL A 114 -1.66 5.54 10.33
CA VAL A 114 -0.66 5.42 11.38
C VAL A 114 0.41 4.45 10.91
N GLN A 115 1.63 4.92 10.85
CA GLN A 115 2.82 4.13 10.51
C GLN A 115 3.53 3.73 11.80
N PHE A 116 3.69 2.42 11.99
CA PHE A 116 4.43 1.87 13.12
C PHE A 116 5.88 1.61 12.74
N GLY A 117 6.79 1.73 13.70
CA GLY A 117 8.20 1.46 13.43
C GLY A 117 8.50 0.02 13.03
N ARG A 118 7.67 -0.92 13.47
CA ARG A 118 7.85 -2.35 13.19
C ARG A 118 6.53 -3.04 12.87
N PHE A 119 6.57 -3.97 11.92
CA PHE A 119 5.44 -4.83 11.57
C PHE A 119 4.83 -5.55 12.78
N LYS A 120 5.68 -6.02 13.71
CA LYS A 120 5.22 -6.69 14.94
C LYS A 120 4.33 -5.80 15.81
N GLN A 121 4.67 -4.50 15.92
CA GLN A 121 3.89 -3.53 16.69
C GLN A 121 2.54 -3.32 16.03
N ARG A 122 2.54 -3.05 14.72
CA ARG A 122 1.31 -2.98 13.93
C ARG A 122 0.40 -4.20 14.11
N CYS A 123 0.96 -5.41 14.09
CA CYS A 123 0.20 -6.65 14.34
C CYS A 123 -0.34 -6.73 15.77
N ALA A 124 0.45 -6.33 16.77
CA ALA A 124 0.03 -6.32 18.17
C ALA A 124 -1.12 -5.32 18.41
N ALA A 125 -1.03 -4.10 17.88
CA ALA A 125 -2.11 -3.11 17.94
C ALA A 125 -3.40 -3.63 17.28
N LEU A 126 -3.29 -4.23 16.09
CA LEU A 126 -4.45 -4.81 15.40
C LEU A 126 -5.05 -6.00 16.18
N LYS A 127 -4.22 -6.82 16.82
CA LYS A 127 -4.68 -7.95 17.65
C LYS A 127 -5.40 -7.44 18.90
N ALA A 128 -4.83 -6.45 19.59
CA ALA A 128 -5.44 -5.82 20.75
C ALA A 128 -6.78 -5.18 20.39
N PHE A 129 -6.86 -4.46 19.27
CA PHE A 129 -8.13 -3.93 18.76
C PHE A 129 -9.18 -5.01 18.52
N ARG A 130 -8.82 -6.14 17.90
CA ARG A 130 -9.74 -7.27 17.69
C ARG A 130 -10.18 -7.93 18.99
N GLN A 131 -9.30 -7.99 19.98
CA GLN A 131 -9.60 -8.54 21.31
C GLN A 131 -10.53 -7.60 22.09
N ALA A 132 -10.21 -6.31 22.16
CA ALA A 132 -11.05 -5.29 22.78
C ALA A 132 -12.45 -5.26 22.17
N ARG A 133 -12.56 -5.40 20.84
CA ARG A 133 -13.85 -5.50 20.15
C ARG A 133 -14.68 -6.73 20.54
N THR A 134 -14.02 -7.84 20.83
CA THR A 134 -14.68 -9.08 21.26
C THR A 134 -15.10 -9.00 22.73
N ASN A 135 -14.24 -8.44 23.58
CA ASN A 135 -14.42 -8.41 25.03
C ASN A 135 -15.39 -7.30 25.48
N ASN A 136 -15.33 -6.14 24.84
CA ASN A 136 -16.15 -4.97 25.18
C ASN A 136 -16.99 -4.55 23.97
N PRO A 137 -17.97 -5.38 23.54
CA PRO A 137 -18.73 -5.09 22.34
C PRO A 137 -19.49 -3.77 22.44
N GLU A 138 -19.84 -3.27 23.64
CA GLU A 138 -20.54 -1.99 23.82
C GLU A 138 -19.73 -0.75 23.43
N ILE A 139 -18.41 -0.77 23.64
CA ILE A 139 -17.48 0.30 23.21
C ILE A 139 -17.45 0.41 21.67
N PHE A 140 -17.72 -0.71 20.98
CA PHE A 140 -17.66 -0.82 19.52
C PHE A 140 -19.03 -1.02 18.85
N LYS A 141 -20.09 -1.27 19.63
CA LYS A 141 -21.49 -1.36 19.20
C LYS A 141 -22.14 0.00 19.36
N LYS A 142 -21.83 0.84 18.39
CA LYS A 142 -22.80 1.76 17.81
C LYS A 142 -22.51 1.79 16.32
N SER A 143 -22.83 0.69 15.64
CA SER A 143 -22.73 0.59 14.17
C SER A 143 -23.77 1.44 13.44
N VAL A 144 -24.68 2.09 14.18
CA VAL A 144 -25.70 3.02 13.67
C VAL A 144 -25.30 4.49 13.89
N ASP A 145 -24.49 4.79 14.92
CA ASP A 145 -23.93 6.12 15.11
C ASP A 145 -22.53 6.18 14.47
N LYS A 146 -22.26 7.20 13.66
CA LYS A 146 -20.99 7.39 12.91
C LYS A 146 -19.75 7.60 13.81
N SER A 147 -19.81 7.25 15.09
CA SER A 147 -18.81 7.52 16.13
C SER A 147 -17.94 6.31 16.49
N ALA A 148 -18.30 5.08 16.12
CA ALA A 148 -17.49 3.90 16.45
C ALA A 148 -16.14 3.93 15.69
N VAL A 149 -15.02 3.78 16.41
CA VAL A 149 -13.68 3.75 15.82
C VAL A 149 -13.42 2.40 15.15
N PHE A 150 -12.99 2.42 13.90
CA PHE A 150 -12.61 1.21 13.16
C PHE A 150 -11.14 1.23 12.80
N VAL A 151 -10.47 0.09 12.97
CA VAL A 151 -9.08 -0.09 12.58
C VAL A 151 -8.99 -1.15 11.50
N LYS A 152 -8.38 -0.79 10.37
CA LYS A 152 -8.15 -1.70 9.25
C LYS A 152 -6.70 -1.65 8.75
N GLU A 153 -6.33 -2.69 8.04
CA GLU A 153 -5.05 -2.77 7.37
C GLU A 153 -4.99 -1.80 6.19
N ASP A 154 -3.93 -0.98 6.12
CA ASP A 154 -3.62 -0.25 4.89
C ASP A 154 -3.06 -1.24 3.87
N SER A 155 -3.89 -1.63 2.92
CA SER A 155 -3.60 -2.69 1.97
C SER A 155 -4.01 -2.23 0.59
N SER A 156 -3.19 -2.56 -0.41
CA SER A 156 -3.52 -2.30 -1.81
C SER A 156 -4.89 -2.91 -2.15
N PRO A 157 -5.70 -2.26 -3.02
CA PRO A 157 -7.00 -2.80 -3.45
C PRO A 157 -6.94 -4.25 -3.94
N GLU A 158 -5.81 -4.65 -4.53
CA GLU A 158 -5.59 -6.03 -5.01
C GLU A 158 -5.44 -7.04 -3.86
N VAL A 159 -4.78 -6.64 -2.77
CA VAL A 159 -4.62 -7.46 -1.55
C VAL A 159 -5.97 -7.64 -0.85
N GLN A 160 -6.81 -6.59 -0.84
CA GLN A 160 -8.15 -6.65 -0.26
C GLN A 160 -9.08 -7.62 -1.01
N LYS A 161 -8.89 -7.78 -2.33
CA LYS A 161 -9.65 -8.75 -3.14
C LYS A 161 -9.23 -10.20 -2.89
N ASN A 162 -7.97 -10.47 -2.53
CA ASN A 162 -7.43 -11.82 -2.32
C ASN A 162 -6.37 -11.88 -1.18
N PRO A 163 -6.78 -11.90 0.10
CA PRO A 163 -5.87 -11.71 1.22
C PRO A 163 -4.90 -12.90 1.48
N VAL A 164 -5.35 -14.14 1.28
CA VAL A 164 -4.60 -15.34 1.71
C VAL A 164 -3.37 -15.63 0.84
N LYS A 165 -3.50 -15.53 -0.49
CA LYS A 165 -2.39 -15.77 -1.43
C LYS A 165 -1.37 -14.62 -1.41
N THR A 166 -1.83 -13.38 -1.22
CA THR A 166 -0.97 -12.20 -1.36
C THR A 166 -0.09 -11.97 -0.12
N LEU A 167 -0.60 -12.23 1.09
CA LEU A 167 0.17 -12.08 2.34
C LEU A 167 1.27 -13.14 2.50
N SER A 168 1.04 -14.38 2.04
CA SER A 168 2.04 -15.44 2.10
C SER A 168 3.22 -15.17 1.15
N ASN A 169 2.95 -14.62 -0.03
CA ASN A 169 3.98 -14.21 -1.00
C ASN A 169 4.76 -12.97 -0.54
N LEU A 170 4.09 -11.97 0.06
CA LEU A 170 4.78 -10.81 0.64
C LEU A 170 5.75 -11.20 1.77
N ARG A 171 5.33 -12.09 2.67
CA ARG A 171 6.18 -12.57 3.78
C ARG A 171 7.43 -13.31 3.28
N LYS A 172 7.31 -14.08 2.18
CA LYS A 172 8.46 -14.77 1.56
C LYS A 172 9.44 -13.77 0.94
N SER A 173 8.94 -12.78 0.20
CA SER A 173 9.77 -11.72 -0.41
C SER A 173 10.51 -10.86 0.62
N TYR A 174 9.91 -10.58 1.77
CA TYR A 174 10.57 -9.80 2.82
C TYR A 174 11.72 -10.57 3.50
N ARG A 175 11.57 -11.89 3.65
CA ARG A 175 12.65 -12.75 4.20
C ARG A 175 13.88 -12.78 3.29
N THR A 176 13.69 -12.78 1.97
CA THR A 176 14.80 -12.79 1.02
C THR A 176 15.47 -11.42 0.96
N SER A 177 14.70 -10.34 0.85
CA SER A 177 15.27 -8.97 0.75
C SER A 177 16.04 -8.54 2.02
N ARG A 178 15.63 -9.00 3.21
CA ARG A 178 16.38 -8.77 4.47
C ARG A 178 17.67 -9.59 4.56
N ARG A 179 17.71 -10.78 3.96
CA ARG A 179 18.95 -11.57 3.85
C ARG A 179 19.92 -10.87 2.91
N GLU A 180 19.46 -10.44 1.74
CA GLU A 180 20.28 -9.76 0.73
C GLU A 180 20.90 -8.46 1.25
N ARG A 181 20.14 -7.64 2.01
CA ARG A 181 20.71 -6.43 2.65
C ARG A 181 21.80 -6.73 3.69
N LYS A 182 21.80 -7.92 4.30
CA LYS A 182 22.83 -8.31 5.27
C LYS A 182 24.18 -8.61 4.59
N TYR A 183 24.17 -8.94 3.29
CA TYR A 183 25.36 -9.22 2.50
C TYR A 183 25.92 -7.99 1.76
N LEU A 184 25.19 -6.86 1.74
CA LEU A 184 25.63 -5.60 1.14
C LEU A 184 26.28 -4.64 2.16
N LEU A 185 26.32 -5.03 3.43
CA LEU A 185 26.86 -4.23 4.55
C LEU A 185 28.06 -4.91 5.24
N THR A 186 28.63 -5.94 4.59
CA THR A 186 29.87 -6.63 4.96
C THR A 186 30.81 -6.53 3.79
#